data_AF-A0A2A9KJR2-F1
#
_entry.id   AF-A0A2A9KJR2-F1
#
_cell.length_a   1.000
_cell.length_b   1.000
_cell.length_c   1.000
_cell.angle_alpha   90.00
_cell.angle_beta   90.00
_cell.angle_gamma   90.00
#
_symmetry.space_group_name_H-M   'P 1'
#
loop_
_entity.id
_entity.type
_entity.pdbx_description
1 polymer ?
#
loop_
_entity_poly.entity_id
_entity_poly.type
_entity_poly.pdbx_seq_one_letter_code
_entity_poly.pdbx_strand_id
1 'polypeptide(L)' 'MTNATDRFRNRPMTVRVFTLCTRCSTLRDDVEMRTVYMLDGKRTVESCASCYRQVLADITALCLG' A
#
# COMPACT_ATOMS: atom_id res chain seq x y z
N MET A 1 -15.35 39.37 -17.78
CA MET A 1 -14.07 39.19 -17.08
C MET A 1 -14.24 38.08 -16.06
N THR A 2 -13.83 36.85 -16.39
CA THR A 2 -13.90 35.72 -15.48
C THR A 2 -12.70 35.78 -14.52
N ASN A 3 -13.00 36.07 -13.26
CA ASN A 3 -12.02 36.21 -12.17
C ASN A 3 -11.16 34.93 -12.05
N ALA A 4 -9.85 35.07 -12.24
CA ALA A 4 -8.89 33.96 -12.15
C ALA A 4 -8.87 33.28 -10.76
N THR A 5 -9.36 33.98 -9.73
CA THR A 5 -9.46 33.51 -8.34
C THR A 5 -10.48 32.38 -8.14
N ASP A 6 -11.54 32.31 -8.96
CA ASP A 6 -12.55 31.24 -8.84
C ASP A 6 -12.03 29.87 -9.27
N ARG A 7 -11.03 29.83 -10.17
CA ARG A 7 -10.44 28.59 -10.68
C ARG A 7 -9.53 27.87 -9.68
N PHE A 8 -9.06 28.55 -8.63
CA PHE A 8 -8.22 27.92 -7.60
C PHE A 8 -9.05 27.23 -6.51
N ARG A 9 -10.25 27.75 -6.20
CA ARG A 9 -11.12 27.20 -5.16
C ARG A 9 -11.73 25.85 -5.53
N ASN A 10 -11.84 25.55 -6.83
CA ASN A 10 -12.41 24.30 -7.35
C ASN A 10 -11.35 23.26 -7.73
N ARG A 11 -10.09 23.39 -7.29
CA ARG A 11 -9.12 22.32 -7.48
C ARG A 11 -9.44 21.18 -6.50
N PRO A 12 -9.70 19.95 -6.97
CA PRO A 12 -9.88 18.81 -6.08
C PRO A 12 -8.61 18.64 -5.23
N MET A 13 -8.78 18.73 -3.91
CA MET A 13 -7.70 18.53 -2.97
C MET A 13 -7.52 17.03 -2.76
N THR A 14 -6.41 16.46 -3.24
CA THR A 14 -6.05 15.07 -2.98
C THR A 14 -5.49 14.94 -1.56
N VAL A 15 -6.31 14.44 -0.64
CA VAL A 15 -5.85 14.08 0.71
C VAL A 15 -5.06 12.77 0.60
N ARG A 16 -3.78 12.79 0.98
CA ARG A 16 -2.96 11.57 1.12
C ARG A 16 -2.96 11.14 2.58
N VAL A 17 -3.45 9.93 2.84
CA VAL A 17 -3.39 9.31 4.16
C VAL A 17 -2.12 8.47 4.21
N PHE A 18 -1.25 8.76 5.18
CA PHE A 18 -0.05 7.96 5.42
C PHE A 18 -0.27 7.05 6.62
N THR A 19 0.06 5.77 6.44
CA THR A 19 -0.04 4.74 7.47
C THR A 19 1.36 4.15 7.69
N LEU A 20 1.66 3.76 8.93
CA LEU A 20 2.94 3.12 9.26
C LEU A 20 2.96 1.69 8.71
N CYS A 21 3.89 1.37 7.82
CA CYS A 21 4.07 -0.01 7.39
C CYS A 21 4.70 -0.85 8.52
N THR A 22 4.04 -1.93 8.92
CA THR A 22 4.53 -2.83 9.99
C THR A 22 5.82 -3.59 9.65
N ARG A 23 6.16 -3.69 8.35
CA ARG A 23 7.32 -4.45 7.85
C ARG A 23 8.60 -3.61 7.76
N CYS A 24 8.49 -2.37 7.30
CA CYS A 24 9.65 -1.47 7.13
C CYS A 24 9.64 -0.25 8.06
N SER A 25 8.68 -0.17 9.00
CA SER A 25 8.54 0.91 9.99
C SER A 25 8.58 2.31 9.39
N THR A 26 8.11 2.44 8.14
CA THR A 26 8.11 3.70 7.38
C THR A 26 6.67 4.12 7.10
N LEU A 27 6.40 5.43 7.18
CA LEU A 27 5.12 6.00 6.75
C LEU A 27 4.96 5.90 5.24
N ARG A 28 3.84 5.34 4.81
CA ARG A 28 3.55 4.97 3.43
C ARG A 28 2.08 5.22 3.13
N ASP A 29 1.76 5.68 1.93
CA ASP A 29 0.39 5.94 1.50
C ASP A 29 -0.26 4.75 0.77
N ASP A 30 0.48 3.64 0.65
CA ASP A 30 0.09 2.40 -0.04
C ASP A 30 0.04 1.18 0.90
N VAL A 31 -0.07 1.41 2.22
CA VAL A 31 -0.25 0.34 3.20
C VAL A 31 -1.65 -0.22 3.08
N GLU A 32 -1.73 -1.52 2.80
CA GLU A 32 -3.00 -2.25 2.72
C GLU A 32 -2.89 -3.58 3.45
N MET A 33 -4.02 -4.05 3.97
CA MET A 33 -4.17 -5.39 4.50
C MET A 33 -4.52 -6.35 3.36
N ARG A 34 -3.60 -7.29 3.06
CA ARG A 34 -3.72 -8.26 1.96
C ARG A 34 -3.63 -9.68 2.49
N THR A 35 -4.42 -10.61 1.94
CA THR A 35 -4.36 -12.03 2.32
C THR A 35 -3.53 -12.80 1.31
N VAL A 36 -2.51 -13.52 1.80
CA VAL A 36 -1.69 -14.43 1.01
C VAL A 36 -2.15 -15.86 1.26
N TYR A 37 -2.35 -16.61 0.17
CA TYR A 37 -2.71 -18.02 0.20
C TYR A 37 -1.46 -18.86 -0.05
N MET A 38 -1.24 -19.85 0.80
CA MET A 38 -0.13 -20.81 0.77
C MET A 38 -0.72 -22.22 0.73
N LEU A 39 0.12 -23.22 0.41
CA LEU A 39 -0.29 -24.63 0.39
C LEU A 39 -0.93 -25.08 1.72
N ASP A 40 -0.34 -24.67 2.85
CA ASP A 40 -0.77 -25.10 4.19
C ASP A 40 -1.71 -24.10 4.90
N GLY A 41 -2.21 -23.07 4.21
CA GLY A 41 -3.16 -22.13 4.81
C GLY A 41 -3.11 -20.71 4.24
N LYS A 42 -3.65 -19.75 5.00
CA LYS A 42 -3.67 -18.33 4.61
C LYS A 42 -3.09 -17.46 5.72
N ARG A 43 -2.42 -16.37 5.33
CA ARG A 43 -1.94 -15.33 6.25
C ARG A 43 -2.38 -13.97 5.77
N THR A 44 -2.82 -13.13 6.69
CA THR A 44 -3.14 -11.73 6.42
C THR A 44 -1.92 -10.88 6.76
N VAL A 45 -1.54 -9.99 5.84
CA VAL A 45 -0.33 -9.16 5.92
C VAL A 45 -0.72 -7.72 5.67
N GLU A 46 -0.47 -6.86 6.64
CA GLU A 46 -0.63 -5.41 6.51
C GLU A 46 0.71 -4.76 6.18
N SER A 47 0.88 -4.29 4.94
CA SER A 47 2.18 -3.75 4.50
C SER A 47 2.07 -2.84 3.28
N CYS A 48 3.10 -2.01 3.04
CA CYS A 48 3.23 -1.29 1.78
C CYS A 48 3.50 -2.25 0.60
N ALA A 49 3.30 -1.78 -0.62
CA ALA A 49 3.36 -2.62 -1.82
C ALA A 49 4.74 -3.28 -2.03
N SER A 50 5.83 -2.57 -1.71
CA SER A 50 7.18 -3.13 -1.83
C SER A 50 7.44 -4.27 -0.85
N CYS A 51 7.08 -4.10 0.42
CA CYS A 51 7.19 -5.14 1.44
C CYS A 51 6.29 -6.34 1.13
N TYR A 52 5.10 -6.10 0.57
CA TYR A 52 4.21 -7.18 0.15
C TYR A 52 4.83 -8.04 -0.96
N ARG A 53 5.51 -7.44 -1.95
CA ARG A 53 6.23 -8.18 -3.01
C ARG A 53 7.33 -9.08 -2.45
N GLN A 54 8.06 -8.63 -1.42
CA GLN A 54 9.07 -9.45 -0.75
C GLN A 54 8.43 -10.67 -0.08
N VAL A 55 7.32 -10.48 0.63
CA VAL A 55 6.58 -11.61 1.25
C VAL A 55 6.16 -12.64 0.21
N LEU A 56 5.66 -12.21 -0.95
CA LEU A 56 5.31 -13.12 -2.03
C LEU A 56 6.54 -13.86 -2.58
N ALA A 57 7.68 -13.17 -2.75
CA ALA A 57 8.92 -13.79 -3.21
C ALA A 57 9.43 -14.85 -2.23
N ASP A 58 9.42 -14.54 -0.93
CA ASP A 58 9.83 -15.46 0.13
C ASP A 58 8.96 -16.72 0.15
N ILE A 59 7.64 -16.56 0.04
CA ILE A 59 6.69 -17.69 -0.02
C ILE A 59 6.90 -18.51 -1.30
N THR A 60 7.11 -17.85 -2.44
CA THR A 60 7.33 -18.54 -3.72
C THR A 60 8.62 -19.36 -3.68
N ALA A 61 9.68 -18.83 -3.05
CA ALA A 61 10.94 -19.54 -2.86
C ALA A 61 10.77 -20.79 -1.99
N LEU A 62 9.92 -20.74 -0.96
CA LEU A 62 9.61 -21.89 -0.09
C LEU A 62 8.80 -22.99 -0.81
N CYS A 63 8.01 -22.64 -1.83
CA CYS A 63 7.22 -23.62 -2.58
C CYS A 63 7.99 -24.31 -3.73
N LEU A 64 9.14 -23.77 -4.15
CA LEU A 64 9.94 -24.27 -5.27
C LEU A 64 11.26 -24.94 -4.84
N GLY A 65 11.61 -24.87 -3.55
CA GLY A 65 12.76 -25.58 -2.96
C GLY A 65 12.32 -26.86 -2.27
#